data_AF-A0A414PH60-F1
#
_entry.id   AF-A0A414PH60-F1
#
_cell.length_a   1.000
_cell.length_b   1.000
_cell.length_c   1.000
_cell.angle_alpha   90.00
_cell.angle_beta   90.00
_cell.angle_gamma   90.00
#
_symmetry.space_group_name_H-M   'P 1'
#
loop_
_entity.id
_entity.type
_entity.pdbx_description
1 polymer ?
#
loop_
_entity_poly.entity_id
_entity_poly.type
_entity_poly.pdbx_seq_one_letter_code
_entity_poly.pdbx_strand_id
1 'polypeptide(L)'
;WTRLSLLWHDKLGRTTIILTLLVAVTGWCLRPPVMIPLALTKTPALPGTSLDSPNPWHDKLRMVRYDDMCGDWLLSTSEGFYSLASPDAVPVKVEEAPPVSVMGLNVWQKDKQGNWLAGSFSGLFVWDRQQGWVTDYFTGEEAEDTAGPPFGKFAVSGYSADFKGKECVVEYYEGTDALAQPGELSTQPMSLWNFALEVHSGRVFIGSVATYVFVFLVGGGCVWCLWTGYRVRKGNK
;
A
#
# COMPACT_ATOMS: atom_id res chain seq x y z
N TRP A 1 8.84 13.62 -49.54
CA TRP A 1 9.03 13.11 -48.17
C TRP A 1 7.90 13.58 -47.25
N THR A 2 6.62 13.41 -47.63
CA THR A 2 5.54 14.21 -47.01
C THR A 2 4.19 13.50 -46.91
N ARG A 3 3.65 12.86 -47.97
CA ARG A 3 2.32 12.21 -47.88
C ARG A 3 2.30 10.92 -47.05
N LEU A 4 3.28 10.03 -47.26
CA LEU A 4 3.32 8.74 -46.55
C LEU A 4 3.49 8.96 -45.04
N SER A 5 4.39 9.87 -44.64
CA SER A 5 4.60 10.27 -43.25
C SER A 5 3.32 10.84 -42.61
N LEU A 6 2.61 11.73 -43.31
CA LEU A 6 1.33 12.28 -42.84
C LEU A 6 0.24 11.21 -42.69
N LEU A 7 0.14 10.27 -43.64
CA LEU A 7 -0.81 9.15 -43.56
C LEU A 7 -0.50 8.23 -42.38
N TRP A 8 0.78 7.93 -42.14
CA TRP A 8 1.22 7.15 -40.99
C TRP A 8 0.98 7.90 -39.68
N HIS A 9 1.32 9.18 -39.60
CA HIS A 9 1.07 10.01 -38.42
C HIS A 9 -0.43 10.07 -38.09
N ASP A 10 -1.29 10.22 -39.08
CA ASP A 10 -2.75 10.31 -38.87
C ASP A 10 -3.34 8.93 -38.52
N LYS A 11 -2.84 7.83 -39.08
CA LYS A 11 -3.25 6.47 -38.67
C LYS A 11 -2.79 6.16 -37.25
N LEU A 12 -1.52 6.41 -36.95
CA LEU A 12 -0.90 6.12 -35.66
C LEU A 12 -1.49 7.00 -34.56
N GLY A 13 -1.67 8.29 -34.85
CA GLY A 13 -2.36 9.25 -33.97
C GLY A 13 -3.78 8.82 -33.60
N ARG A 14 -4.56 8.28 -34.55
CA ARG A 14 -5.91 7.78 -34.25
C ARG A 14 -5.89 6.58 -33.32
N THR A 15 -4.99 5.62 -33.56
CA THR A 15 -4.84 4.46 -32.67
C THR A 15 -4.33 4.85 -31.29
N THR A 16 -3.38 5.79 -31.21
CA THR A 16 -2.82 6.21 -29.92
C THR A 16 -3.79 7.06 -29.12
N ILE A 17 -4.70 7.84 -29.74
CA ILE A 17 -5.76 8.55 -29.00
C ILE A 17 -6.56 7.59 -28.13
N ILE A 18 -7.00 6.46 -28.68
CA ILE A 18 -7.81 5.46 -27.94
C ILE A 18 -6.99 4.88 -26.80
N LEU A 19 -5.73 4.51 -27.05
CA LEU A 19 -4.83 3.98 -26.03
C LEU A 19 -4.53 5.00 -24.93
N THR A 20 -4.28 6.26 -25.28
CA THR A 20 -4.00 7.34 -24.32
C THR A 20 -5.24 7.66 -23.46
N LEU A 21 -6.43 7.66 -24.06
CA LEU A 21 -7.68 7.81 -23.29
C LEU A 21 -7.88 6.65 -22.33
N LEU A 22 -7.64 5.41 -22.77
CA LEU A 22 -7.69 4.25 -21.91
C LEU A 22 -6.74 4.41 -20.72
N VAL A 23 -5.46 4.71 -20.98
CA VAL A 23 -4.44 4.90 -19.94
C VAL A 23 -4.81 6.02 -18.96
N ALA A 24 -5.30 7.16 -19.45
CA ALA A 24 -5.70 8.29 -18.61
C ALA A 24 -6.85 7.91 -17.66
N VAL A 25 -7.90 7.26 -18.21
CA VAL A 25 -9.07 6.85 -17.42
C VAL A 25 -8.71 5.73 -16.45
N THR A 26 -7.97 4.71 -16.87
CA THR A 26 -7.52 3.64 -15.96
C THR A 26 -6.55 4.17 -14.91
N GLY A 27 -5.75 5.19 -15.24
CA GLY A 27 -4.86 5.85 -14.29
C GLY A 27 -5.61 6.54 -13.15
N TRP A 28 -6.78 7.14 -13.43
CA TRP A 28 -7.65 7.70 -12.40
C TRP A 28 -8.16 6.65 -11.41
N CYS A 29 -8.41 5.43 -11.89
CA CYS A 29 -8.85 4.31 -11.05
C CYS A 29 -7.80 3.85 -10.03
N LEU A 30 -6.53 4.26 -10.17
CA LEU A 30 -5.45 3.90 -9.25
C LEU A 30 -5.36 4.81 -8.01
N ARG A 31 -6.18 5.87 -7.93
CA ARG A 31 -6.19 6.81 -6.80
C ARG A 31 -7.61 7.12 -6.32
N PRO A 32 -7.82 7.47 -5.03
CA PRO A 32 -9.11 7.94 -4.57
C PRO A 32 -9.48 9.26 -5.29
N PRO A 33 -10.75 9.53 -5.61
CA PRO A 33 -11.95 8.79 -5.17
C PRO A 33 -12.34 7.60 -6.06
N VAL A 34 -11.87 7.51 -7.31
CA VAL A 34 -12.32 6.50 -8.29
C VAL A 34 -11.90 5.08 -7.89
N MET A 35 -10.79 4.94 -7.18
CA MET A 35 -10.35 3.66 -6.63
C MET A 35 -11.29 3.09 -5.56
N ILE A 36 -12.01 3.93 -4.79
CA ILE A 36 -12.84 3.50 -3.66
C ILE A 36 -13.90 2.46 -4.05
N PRO A 37 -14.77 2.70 -5.06
CA PRO A 37 -15.76 1.70 -5.46
C PRO A 37 -15.10 0.40 -5.97
N LEU A 38 -13.92 0.48 -6.59
CA LEU A 38 -13.19 -0.71 -7.06
C LEU A 38 -12.65 -1.52 -5.88
N ALA A 39 -12.07 -0.86 -4.88
CA ALA A 39 -11.51 -1.52 -3.69
C ALA A 39 -12.59 -2.15 -2.79
N LEU A 40 -13.79 -1.56 -2.76
CA LEU A 40 -14.92 -2.08 -1.98
C LEU A 40 -15.68 -3.21 -2.69
N THR A 41 -15.48 -3.39 -3.99
CA THR A 41 -16.18 -4.41 -4.78
C THR A 41 -15.38 -5.71 -4.80
N LYS A 42 -15.90 -6.76 -4.18
CA LYS A 42 -15.34 -8.12 -4.30
C LYS A 42 -15.71 -8.69 -5.66
N THR A 43 -14.70 -9.06 -6.45
CA THR A 43 -14.89 -9.79 -7.71
C THR A 43 -14.30 -11.19 -7.57
N PRO A 44 -14.97 -12.24 -8.10
CA PRO A 44 -14.39 -13.57 -8.08
C PRO A 44 -13.12 -13.62 -8.93
N ALA A 45 -12.19 -14.49 -8.57
CA ALA A 45 -11.03 -14.75 -9.40
C ALA A 45 -11.47 -15.21 -10.79
N LEU A 46 -10.77 -14.76 -11.82
CA LEU A 46 -11.06 -15.13 -13.20
C LEU A 46 -10.71 -16.62 -13.40
N PRO A 47 -11.65 -17.46 -13.88
CA PRO A 47 -11.39 -18.89 -14.04
C PRO A 47 -10.17 -19.18 -14.91
N GLY A 48 -9.33 -20.12 -14.46
CA GLY A 48 -8.11 -20.52 -15.19
C GLY A 48 -6.95 -19.52 -15.12
N THR A 49 -7.05 -18.47 -14.31
CA THR A 49 -5.91 -17.62 -13.96
C THR A 49 -5.18 -18.16 -12.73
N SER A 50 -3.96 -17.70 -12.48
CA SER A 50 -3.21 -18.05 -11.25
C SER A 50 -3.90 -17.57 -9.97
N LEU A 51 -4.86 -16.66 -10.06
CA LEU A 51 -5.66 -16.18 -8.92
C LEU A 51 -6.79 -17.15 -8.56
N ASP A 52 -7.23 -17.98 -9.51
CA ASP A 52 -8.26 -18.98 -9.31
C ASP A 52 -7.64 -20.26 -8.76
N SER A 53 -7.68 -20.40 -7.43
CA SER A 53 -7.08 -21.50 -6.70
C SER A 53 -8.09 -22.16 -5.77
N PRO A 54 -8.13 -23.50 -5.70
CA PRO A 54 -8.97 -24.21 -4.74
C PRO A 54 -8.44 -24.12 -3.30
N ASN A 55 -7.22 -23.60 -3.10
CA ASN A 55 -6.62 -23.45 -1.78
C ASN A 55 -7.24 -22.22 -1.06
N PRO A 56 -7.94 -22.39 0.08
CA PRO A 56 -8.58 -21.29 0.79
C PRO A 56 -7.60 -20.24 1.35
N TRP A 57 -6.32 -20.60 1.49
CA TRP A 57 -5.27 -19.70 1.96
C TRP A 57 -4.59 -18.90 0.84
N HIS A 58 -4.86 -19.25 -0.42
CA HIS A 58 -4.24 -18.60 -1.57
C HIS A 58 -4.58 -17.10 -1.57
N ASP A 59 -3.55 -16.26 -1.70
CA ASP A 59 -3.63 -14.79 -1.65
C ASP A 59 -4.16 -14.17 -0.32
N LYS A 60 -4.51 -15.02 0.66
CA LYS A 60 -5.00 -14.58 1.97
C LYS A 60 -3.94 -14.68 3.07
N LEU A 61 -3.22 -15.79 3.15
CA LEU A 61 -2.25 -16.04 4.22
C LEU A 61 -1.01 -15.17 4.03
N ARG A 62 -0.64 -14.41 5.06
CA ARG A 62 0.50 -13.47 5.03
C ARG A 62 1.66 -13.97 5.87
N MET A 63 1.37 -14.37 7.10
CA MET A 63 2.39 -14.87 8.03
C MET A 63 1.80 -15.92 8.97
N VAL A 64 2.68 -16.77 9.50
CA VAL A 64 2.38 -17.77 10.53
C VAL A 64 3.43 -17.69 11.63
N ARG A 65 3.01 -17.74 12.88
CA ARG A 65 3.86 -17.79 14.06
C ARG A 65 3.30 -18.79 15.07
N TYR A 66 4.17 -19.42 15.83
CA TYR A 66 3.74 -20.21 16.98
C TYR A 66 3.77 -19.31 18.22
N ASP A 67 2.73 -19.40 19.05
CA ASP A 67 2.64 -18.67 20.30
C ASP A 67 2.83 -19.62 21.48
N ASP A 68 4.04 -19.66 22.02
CA ASP A 68 4.39 -20.53 23.15
C ASP A 68 3.53 -20.26 24.40
N MET A 69 3.02 -19.03 24.56
CA MET A 69 2.22 -18.62 25.71
C MET A 69 0.77 -19.10 25.65
N CYS A 70 0.21 -19.23 24.46
CA CYS A 70 -1.16 -19.72 24.24
C CYS A 70 -1.18 -21.18 23.78
N GLY A 71 -0.03 -21.73 23.37
CA GLY A 71 0.11 -23.10 22.88
C GLY A 71 -0.58 -23.33 21.52
N ASP A 72 -0.65 -22.29 20.69
CA ASP A 72 -1.35 -22.33 19.40
C ASP A 72 -0.55 -21.70 18.26
N TRP A 73 -0.94 -22.03 17.04
CA TRP A 73 -0.48 -21.34 15.84
C TRP A 73 -1.32 -20.11 15.61
N LEU A 74 -0.65 -19.00 15.36
CA LEU A 74 -1.24 -17.72 15.04
C LEU A 74 -0.99 -17.40 13.57
N LEU A 75 -2.08 -17.11 12.85
CA LEU A 75 -2.07 -16.85 11.42
C LEU A 75 -2.51 -15.41 11.18
N SER A 76 -1.72 -14.68 10.41
CA SER A 76 -2.09 -13.36 9.90
C SER A 76 -2.58 -13.50 8.45
N THR A 77 -3.78 -13.01 8.18
CA THR A 77 -4.41 -13.06 6.86
C THR A 77 -4.87 -11.67 6.41
N SER A 78 -5.24 -11.53 5.14
CA SER A 78 -5.92 -10.33 4.63
C SER A 78 -7.28 -10.05 5.27
N GLU A 79 -7.85 -11.01 6.01
CA GLU A 79 -9.16 -10.91 6.68
C GLU A 79 -9.03 -10.82 8.21
N GLY A 80 -7.81 -10.65 8.74
CA GLY A 80 -7.52 -10.58 10.17
C GLY A 80 -6.72 -11.77 10.68
N PHE A 81 -6.75 -11.99 11.99
CA PHE A 81 -5.96 -13.02 12.66
C PHE A 81 -6.80 -14.25 13.01
N TYR A 82 -6.16 -15.41 12.92
CA TYR A 82 -6.76 -16.69 13.27
C TYR A 82 -5.81 -17.47 14.19
N SER A 83 -6.38 -18.08 15.23
CA SER A 83 -5.72 -19.05 16.10
C SER A 83 -6.01 -20.46 15.62
N LEU A 84 -5.03 -21.35 15.76
CA LEU A 84 -5.08 -22.71 15.27
C LEU A 84 -4.35 -23.63 16.27
N ALA A 85 -5.10 -24.45 17.00
CA ALA A 85 -4.55 -25.32 18.05
C ALA A 85 -3.55 -26.38 17.53
N SER A 86 -3.74 -26.85 16.30
CA SER A 86 -2.81 -27.75 15.61
C SER A 86 -2.94 -27.57 14.09
N PRO A 87 -1.95 -27.97 13.28
CA PRO A 87 -1.99 -27.78 11.82
C PRO A 87 -3.25 -28.32 11.13
N ASP A 88 -3.90 -29.33 11.71
CA ASP A 88 -5.11 -29.97 11.19
C ASP A 88 -6.41 -29.44 11.83
N ALA A 89 -6.31 -28.53 12.80
CA ALA A 89 -7.47 -27.96 13.48
C ALA A 89 -8.24 -26.97 12.58
N VAL A 90 -9.46 -26.63 12.99
CA VAL A 90 -10.21 -25.56 12.35
C VAL A 90 -9.68 -24.21 12.88
N PRO A 91 -9.26 -23.27 12.00
CA PRO A 91 -8.85 -21.95 12.44
C PRO A 91 -10.00 -21.18 13.07
N VAL A 92 -9.76 -20.58 14.24
CA VAL A 92 -10.72 -19.75 14.97
C VAL A 92 -10.30 -18.29 14.85
N LYS A 93 -11.21 -17.43 14.43
CA LYS A 93 -10.91 -15.99 14.29
C LYS A 93 -10.62 -15.39 15.67
N VAL A 94 -9.58 -14.57 15.74
CA VAL A 94 -9.27 -13.77 16.92
C VAL A 94 -9.98 -12.43 16.80
N GLU A 95 -10.90 -12.15 17.72
CA GLU A 95 -11.67 -10.89 17.72
C GLU A 95 -10.85 -9.71 18.27
N GLU A 96 -10.14 -9.91 19.39
CA GLU A 96 -9.28 -8.89 20.01
C GLU A 96 -7.89 -8.92 19.38
N ALA A 97 -7.79 -8.33 18.18
CA ALA A 97 -6.58 -8.29 17.38
C ALA A 97 -6.14 -6.84 17.09
N PRO A 98 -4.83 -6.59 16.90
CA PRO A 98 -4.33 -5.26 16.62
C PRO A 98 -4.79 -4.74 15.25
N PRO A 99 -5.01 -3.43 15.09
CA PRO A 99 -5.30 -2.83 13.80
C PRO A 99 -4.15 -3.05 12.81
N VAL A 100 -4.47 -3.62 11.64
CA VAL A 100 -3.49 -3.86 10.56
C VAL A 100 -3.93 -3.14 9.30
N SER A 101 -3.00 -2.45 8.65
CA SER A 101 -3.29 -1.77 7.38
C SER A 101 -3.64 -2.77 6.28
N VAL A 102 -4.31 -2.30 5.22
CA VAL A 102 -4.57 -3.12 4.02
C VAL A 102 -3.30 -3.65 3.34
N MET A 103 -2.14 -3.05 3.62
CA MET A 103 -0.85 -3.51 3.11
C MET A 103 -0.24 -4.64 3.96
N GLY A 104 -0.85 -4.95 5.11
CA GLY A 104 -0.44 -6.01 6.01
C GLY A 104 0.55 -5.54 7.07
N LEU A 105 1.06 -6.52 7.82
CA LEU A 105 2.05 -6.34 8.86
C LEU A 105 3.46 -6.22 8.27
N ASN A 106 4.20 -5.22 8.74
CA ASN A 106 5.63 -5.04 8.50
C ASN A 106 6.46 -5.59 9.67
N VAL A 107 5.89 -5.60 10.88
CA VAL A 107 6.54 -6.10 12.09
C VAL A 107 5.63 -7.13 12.74
N TRP A 108 6.15 -8.32 13.00
CA TRP A 108 5.45 -9.33 13.76
C TRP A 108 6.39 -10.24 14.53
N GLN A 109 6.63 -9.90 15.79
CA GLN A 109 7.57 -10.59 16.68
C GLN A 109 7.20 -10.41 18.15
N LYS A 110 7.81 -11.20 19.03
CA LYS A 110 7.64 -11.07 20.47
C LYS A 110 8.49 -9.93 21.03
N ASP A 111 7.96 -9.22 22.03
CA ASP A 111 8.75 -8.32 22.87
C ASP A 111 9.50 -9.09 23.98
N LYS A 112 10.18 -8.37 24.88
CA LYS A 112 10.91 -8.97 26.01
C LYS A 112 10.00 -9.62 27.06
N GLN A 113 8.72 -9.27 27.07
CA GLN A 113 7.72 -9.73 28.04
C GLN A 113 6.92 -10.92 27.50
N GLY A 114 7.06 -11.25 26.22
CA GLY A 114 6.31 -12.32 25.55
C GLY A 114 5.03 -11.84 24.87
N ASN A 115 4.77 -10.53 24.81
CA ASN A 115 3.67 -9.96 24.04
C ASN A 115 4.03 -9.86 22.55
N TRP A 116 3.03 -9.81 21.68
CA TRP A 116 3.26 -9.63 20.25
C TRP A 116 3.37 -8.15 19.90
N LEU A 117 4.47 -7.76 19.25
CA LEU A 117 4.59 -6.48 18.55
C LEU A 117 4.05 -6.64 17.14
N ALA A 118 2.98 -5.90 16.83
CA ALA A 118 2.31 -5.88 15.55
C ALA A 118 2.42 -4.47 14.93
N GLY A 119 3.32 -4.33 13.95
CA GLY A 119 3.55 -3.06 13.25
C GLY A 119 3.04 -3.10 11.82
N SER A 120 2.31 -2.08 11.41
CA SER A 120 1.83 -1.87 10.04
C SER A 120 1.78 -0.37 9.73
N PHE A 121 1.33 -0.01 8.53
CA PHE A 121 1.05 1.40 8.22
C PHE A 121 -0.07 2.02 9.06
N SER A 122 -0.80 1.24 9.85
CA SER A 122 -1.77 1.75 10.83
C SER A 122 -1.14 2.17 12.16
N GLY A 123 0.07 1.71 12.49
CA GLY A 123 0.64 1.88 13.83
C GLY A 123 1.59 0.77 14.22
N LEU A 124 2.12 0.87 15.43
CA LEU A 124 2.80 -0.22 16.13
C LEU A 124 2.05 -0.48 17.43
N PHE A 125 1.61 -1.73 17.60
CA PHE A 125 0.79 -2.14 18.73
C PHE A 125 1.47 -3.27 19.51
N VAL A 126 1.34 -3.21 20.83
CA VAL A 126 1.67 -4.31 21.74
C VAL A 126 0.40 -5.10 21.98
N TRP A 127 0.45 -6.40 21.69
CA TRP A 127 -0.69 -7.30 21.78
C TRP A 127 -0.43 -8.40 22.79
N ASP A 128 -1.08 -8.28 23.95
CA ASP A 128 -1.12 -9.32 24.98
C ASP A 128 -2.32 -10.22 24.71
N ARG A 129 -2.03 -11.43 24.20
CA ARG A 129 -3.05 -12.43 23.88
C ARG A 129 -3.62 -13.15 25.09
N GLN A 130 -2.95 -13.15 26.23
CA GLN A 130 -3.46 -13.81 27.43
C GLN A 130 -4.50 -12.94 28.12
N GLN A 131 -4.29 -11.62 28.11
CA GLN A 131 -5.19 -10.65 28.72
C GLN A 131 -6.20 -10.06 27.75
N GLY A 132 -5.99 -10.22 26.44
CA GLY A 132 -6.89 -9.67 25.42
C GLY A 132 -6.65 -8.19 25.13
N TRP A 133 -5.48 -7.66 25.50
CA TRP A 133 -5.21 -6.23 25.41
C TRP A 133 -4.37 -5.89 24.19
N VAL A 134 -4.76 -4.82 23.52
CA VAL A 134 -3.98 -4.18 22.46
C VAL A 134 -3.73 -2.75 22.87
N THR A 135 -2.46 -2.36 22.97
CA THR A 135 -2.07 -0.99 23.30
C THR A 135 -1.17 -0.40 22.23
N ASP A 136 -1.30 0.90 22.00
CA ASP A 136 -0.39 1.63 21.12
C ASP A 136 1.00 1.71 21.76
N TYR A 137 2.04 1.36 20.99
CA TYR A 137 3.40 1.25 21.49
C TYR A 137 3.98 2.59 21.97
N PHE A 138 3.54 3.72 21.39
CA PHE A 138 4.11 5.04 21.70
C PHE A 138 3.41 5.71 22.88
N THR A 139 2.10 5.54 23.00
CA THR A 139 1.27 6.19 24.03
C THR A 139 0.97 5.30 25.22
N GLY A 140 0.97 3.97 25.03
CA GLY A 140 0.53 2.99 26.03
C GLY A 140 -0.99 2.96 26.24
N GLU A 141 -1.75 3.72 25.47
CA GLU A 141 -3.21 3.74 25.52
C GLU A 141 -3.79 2.54 24.74
N GLU A 142 -5.04 2.17 25.04
CA GLU A 142 -5.74 1.09 24.32
C GLU A 142 -5.88 1.46 22.83
N ALA A 143 -5.62 0.50 21.95
CA ALA A 143 -5.69 0.73 20.51
C ALA A 143 -7.14 1.01 20.10
N GLU A 144 -7.39 2.18 19.53
CA GLU A 144 -8.71 2.47 18.98
C GLU A 144 -8.97 1.58 17.75
N ASP A 145 -10.13 0.93 17.71
CA ASP A 145 -10.62 0.15 16.56
C ASP A 145 -11.18 1.05 15.43
N THR A 146 -10.88 2.35 15.47
CA THR A 146 -11.42 3.32 14.51
C THR A 146 -10.71 3.20 13.17
N ALA A 147 -11.50 2.89 12.14
CA ALA A 147 -11.10 2.97 10.74
C ALA A 147 -10.73 4.43 10.38
N GLY A 148 -9.46 4.76 10.54
CA GLY A 148 -8.88 6.06 10.17
C GLY A 148 -8.45 6.12 8.70
N PRO A 149 -7.71 7.18 8.32
CA PRO A 149 -7.02 7.24 7.03
C PRO A 149 -6.18 5.96 6.78
N PRO A 150 -5.86 5.61 5.52
CA PRO A 150 -5.12 4.37 5.21
C PRO A 150 -3.74 4.27 5.86
N PHE A 151 -3.24 5.37 6.43
CA PHE A 151 -2.07 5.45 7.28
C PHE A 151 -2.49 5.96 8.66
N GLY A 152 -2.09 5.27 9.70
CA GLY A 152 -2.25 5.75 11.08
C GLY A 152 -1.29 6.90 11.38
N LYS A 153 -1.40 7.46 12.59
CA LYS A 153 -0.58 8.60 13.03
C LYS A 153 0.92 8.30 12.97
N PHE A 154 1.30 7.06 13.28
CA PHE A 154 2.67 6.55 13.21
C PHE A 154 2.73 5.35 12.27
N ALA A 155 2.84 5.59 10.97
CA ALA A 155 2.93 4.50 9.99
C ALA A 155 4.26 3.76 10.13
N VAL A 156 4.25 2.52 10.63
CA VAL A 156 5.49 1.78 10.90
C VAL A 156 5.87 0.88 9.73
N SER A 157 7.10 1.04 9.27
CA SER A 157 7.70 0.29 8.16
C SER A 157 8.67 -0.81 8.63
N GLY A 158 9.18 -0.71 9.86
CA GLY A 158 10.09 -1.70 10.42
C GLY A 158 10.36 -1.50 11.91
N TYR A 159 10.93 -2.54 12.51
CA TYR A 159 11.35 -2.56 13.91
C TYR A 159 12.57 -3.47 14.07
N SER A 160 13.51 -3.11 14.93
CA SER A 160 14.58 -4.02 15.39
C SER A 160 14.93 -3.77 16.85
N ALA A 161 15.11 -4.85 17.60
CA ALA A 161 15.62 -4.84 18.97
C ALA A 161 17.08 -5.29 19.07
N ASP A 162 17.76 -5.53 17.95
CA ASP A 162 19.11 -6.10 17.91
C ASP A 162 20.20 -5.06 18.25
N PHE A 163 19.84 -3.78 18.24
CA PHE A 163 20.75 -2.68 18.58
C PHE A 163 20.97 -2.62 20.09
N LYS A 164 22.25 -2.68 20.52
CA LYS A 164 22.63 -2.67 21.93
C LYS A 164 22.07 -1.43 22.64
N GLY A 165 21.05 -1.64 23.46
CA GLY A 165 20.51 -0.65 24.39
C GLY A 165 19.35 0.20 23.88
N LYS A 166 18.86 0.01 22.64
CA LYS A 166 17.69 0.74 22.12
C LYS A 166 16.88 -0.08 21.14
N GLU A 167 15.56 -0.04 21.28
CA GLU A 167 14.63 -0.51 20.25
C GLU A 167 14.58 0.54 19.14
N CYS A 168 14.63 0.08 17.91
CA CYS A 168 14.68 0.92 16.72
C CYS A 168 13.37 0.73 15.96
N VAL A 169 12.46 1.69 16.10
CA VAL A 169 11.23 1.77 15.29
C VAL A 169 11.53 2.64 14.07
N VAL A 170 11.10 2.18 12.89
CA VAL A 170 11.28 2.89 11.62
C VAL A 170 9.93 3.31 11.08
N GLU A 171 9.65 4.60 11.11
CA GLU A 171 8.46 5.20 10.53
C GLU A 171 8.60 5.31 9.01
N TYR A 172 7.48 5.16 8.31
CA TYR A 172 7.45 5.16 6.84
C TYR A 172 7.80 6.52 6.23
N TYR A 173 7.40 7.61 6.90
CA TYR A 173 7.63 8.97 6.40
C TYR A 173 8.93 9.58 6.93
N GLU A 174 9.13 9.53 8.24
CA GLU A 174 10.27 10.20 8.89
C GLU A 174 11.49 9.27 9.05
N GLY A 175 11.33 7.96 8.89
CA GLY A 175 12.40 7.00 9.13
C GLY A 175 12.66 6.79 10.61
N THR A 176 13.92 6.86 11.03
CA THR A 176 14.32 6.68 12.44
C THR A 176 15.53 7.52 12.79
N ASP A 177 15.50 8.15 13.97
CA ASP A 177 16.64 8.88 14.54
C ASP A 177 17.56 7.98 15.38
N ALA A 178 17.21 6.71 15.54
CA ALA A 178 17.99 5.76 16.34
C ALA A 178 19.40 5.52 15.77
N LEU A 179 19.57 5.72 14.45
CA LEU A 179 20.82 5.55 13.74
C LEU A 179 21.18 6.85 13.03
N ALA A 180 22.34 7.43 13.39
CA ALA A 180 22.83 8.62 12.73
C ALA A 180 23.17 8.30 11.26
N GLN A 181 22.63 9.11 10.34
CA GLN A 181 23.01 9.02 8.93
C GLN A 181 24.52 9.28 8.78
N PRO A 182 25.28 8.40 8.09
CA PRO A 182 26.68 8.65 7.79
C PRO A 182 26.86 10.00 7.07
N GLY A 183 27.89 10.75 7.46
CA GLY A 183 28.15 12.10 6.92
C GLY A 183 28.36 12.09 5.39
N GLU A 184 28.91 10.99 4.86
CA GLU A 184 29.13 10.77 3.43
C GLU A 184 27.84 10.74 2.62
N LEU A 185 26.71 10.37 3.24
CA LEU A 185 25.40 10.30 2.61
C LEU A 185 24.66 11.64 2.63
N SER A 186 25.05 12.58 3.50
CA SER A 186 24.37 13.87 3.68
C SER A 186 24.39 14.76 2.44
N THR A 187 25.39 14.60 1.58
CA THR A 187 25.60 15.41 0.37
C THR A 187 25.30 14.65 -0.91
N GLN A 188 24.83 13.41 -0.83
CA GLN A 188 24.54 12.62 -2.02
C GLN A 188 23.32 13.16 -2.75
N PRO A 189 23.37 13.31 -4.09
CA PRO A 189 22.20 13.71 -4.85
C PRO A 189 21.12 12.62 -4.78
N MET A 190 19.87 13.04 -4.90
CA MET A 190 18.74 12.12 -5.06
C MET A 190 18.99 11.21 -6.27
N SER A 191 18.75 9.90 -6.10
CA SER A 191 18.90 8.95 -7.20
C SER A 191 17.95 9.30 -8.35
N LEU A 192 18.37 8.99 -9.58
CA LEU A 192 17.52 9.22 -10.75
C LEU A 192 16.17 8.49 -10.63
N TRP A 193 16.16 7.32 -10.00
CA TRP A 193 14.96 6.56 -9.71
C TRP A 193 14.00 7.34 -8.80
N ASN A 194 14.49 7.86 -7.68
CA ASN A 194 13.67 8.64 -6.75
C ASN A 194 13.19 9.94 -7.42
N PHE A 195 14.05 10.63 -8.15
CA PHE A 195 13.64 11.81 -8.89
C PHE A 195 12.55 11.50 -9.93
N ALA A 196 12.72 10.42 -10.70
CA ALA A 196 11.70 9.97 -11.65
C ALA A 196 10.38 9.62 -10.95
N LEU A 197 10.42 9.05 -9.75
CA LEU A 197 9.23 8.76 -8.94
C LEU A 197 8.54 10.04 -8.45
N GLU A 198 9.30 11.05 -8.02
CA GLU A 198 8.77 12.35 -7.64
C GLU A 198 8.12 13.07 -8.82
N VAL A 199 8.72 12.98 -10.02
CA VAL A 199 8.14 13.52 -11.26
C VAL A 199 6.90 12.75 -11.67
N HIS A 200 6.95 11.41 -11.62
CA HIS A 200 5.84 10.52 -11.98
C HIS A 200 4.61 10.75 -11.11
N SER A 201 4.83 10.94 -9.80
CA SER A 201 3.77 11.24 -8.83
C SER A 201 3.35 12.71 -8.82
N GLY A 202 4.07 13.57 -9.54
CA GLY A 202 3.83 15.02 -9.62
C GLY A 202 4.27 15.82 -8.39
N ARG A 203 4.88 15.16 -7.40
CA ARG A 203 5.30 15.78 -6.13
C ARG A 203 6.38 16.86 -6.33
N VAL A 204 7.21 16.75 -7.37
CA VAL A 204 8.16 17.83 -7.74
C VAL A 204 7.45 19.15 -8.01
N PHE A 205 6.21 19.13 -8.51
CA PHE A 205 5.51 20.34 -8.94
C PHE A 205 4.65 20.98 -7.85
N ILE A 206 3.92 20.16 -7.07
CA ILE A 206 2.92 20.63 -6.09
C ILE A 206 3.00 19.93 -4.72
N GLY A 207 4.15 19.33 -4.41
CA GLY A 207 4.41 18.66 -3.13
C GLY A 207 3.50 17.45 -2.87
N SER A 208 3.34 17.07 -1.60
CA SER A 208 2.63 15.85 -1.20
C SER A 208 1.17 15.79 -1.67
N VAL A 209 0.52 16.94 -1.86
CA VAL A 209 -0.84 17.06 -2.39
C VAL A 209 -0.97 16.44 -3.79
N ALA A 210 0.13 16.45 -4.58
CA ALA A 210 0.18 15.84 -5.91
C ALA A 210 -0.28 14.38 -5.91
N THR A 211 0.06 13.64 -4.86
CA THR A 211 -0.26 12.21 -4.71
C THR A 211 -1.75 11.92 -4.89
N TYR A 212 -2.61 12.88 -4.54
CA TYR A 212 -4.06 12.74 -4.61
C TYR A 212 -4.67 13.34 -5.88
N VAL A 213 -4.20 14.51 -6.32
CA VAL A 213 -4.89 15.30 -7.35
C VAL A 213 -4.19 15.31 -8.71
N PHE A 214 -2.89 15.03 -8.76
CA PHE A 214 -2.07 15.24 -9.95
C PHE A 214 -2.53 14.41 -11.14
N VAL A 215 -2.84 13.13 -10.92
CA VAL A 215 -3.31 12.21 -11.97
C VAL A 215 -4.63 12.69 -12.59
N PHE A 216 -5.50 13.31 -11.79
CA PHE A 216 -6.78 13.86 -12.25
C PHE A 216 -6.59 15.10 -13.11
N LEU A 217 -5.72 16.02 -12.68
CA LEU A 217 -5.44 17.25 -13.43
C LEU A 217 -4.74 16.97 -14.76
N VAL A 218 -3.65 16.19 -14.73
CA VAL A 218 -2.88 15.87 -15.95
C VAL A 218 -3.68 14.96 -16.87
N GLY A 219 -4.30 13.91 -16.33
CA GLY A 219 -5.18 13.03 -17.11
C GLY A 219 -6.35 13.81 -17.74
N GLY A 220 -6.92 14.76 -17.01
CA GLY A 220 -8.03 15.60 -17.49
C GLY A 220 -7.56 16.55 -18.60
N GLY A 221 -6.40 17.16 -18.42
CA GLY A 221 -5.74 17.97 -19.45
C GLY A 221 -5.45 17.16 -20.71
N CYS A 222 -4.95 15.92 -20.57
CA CYS A 222 -4.74 15.02 -21.71
C CYS A 222 -6.06 14.71 -22.44
N VAL A 223 -7.11 14.31 -21.72
CA VAL A 223 -8.43 14.03 -22.30
C VAL A 223 -8.98 15.29 -23.00
N TRP A 224 -8.86 16.45 -22.38
CA TRP A 224 -9.30 17.74 -22.94
C TRP A 224 -8.58 18.09 -24.24
N CYS A 225 -7.24 18.00 -24.27
CA CYS A 225 -6.43 18.25 -25.46
C CYS A 225 -6.79 17.30 -26.60
N LEU A 226 -6.99 16.01 -26.30
CA LEU A 226 -7.40 15.02 -27.31
C LEU A 226 -8.81 15.29 -27.84
N TRP A 227 -9.75 15.65 -26.95
CA TRP A 227 -11.13 15.93 -27.33
C TRP A 227 -11.25 17.21 -28.17
N THR A 228 -10.60 18.29 -27.74
CA THR A 228 -10.58 19.57 -28.48
C THR A 228 -9.90 19.41 -29.83
N GLY A 229 -8.74 18.73 -29.89
CA GLY A 229 -8.06 18.41 -31.14
C GLY A 229 -8.93 17.58 -32.10
N TYR A 230 -9.64 16.58 -31.59
CA TYR A 230 -10.59 15.80 -32.38
C TYR A 230 -11.75 16.66 -32.92
N ARG A 231 -12.31 17.57 -32.09
CA ARG A 231 -13.38 18.48 -32.51
C ARG A 231 -12.94 19.45 -33.60
N VAL A 232 -11.78 20.09 -33.45
CA VAL A 232 -11.24 21.01 -34.47
C VAL A 232 -11.05 20.28 -35.80
N ARG A 233 -10.53 19.04 -35.77
CA ARG A 233 -10.39 18.23 -37.00
C ARG A 233 -11.73 17.92 -37.65
N LYS A 234 -12.77 17.60 -36.86
CA LYS A 234 -14.11 17.30 -37.39
C LYS A 234 -14.79 18.55 -37.96
N GLY A 235 -14.54 19.73 -37.41
CA GLY A 235 -15.03 21.02 -37.93
C GLY A 235 -14.30 21.51 -39.17
N ASN A 236 -13.05 21.08 -39.39
CA ASN A 236 -12.26 21.38 -40.60
C ASN A 236 -12.45 20.35 -41.74
N LYS A 237 -13.41 19.42 -41.61
CA LYS A 237 -13.84 18.51 -42.67
C LYS A 237 -15.23 18.92 -43.16
#